data_AF-A0A150UL17-F1
#
_entry.id   AF-A0A150UL17-F1
#
_cell.length_a   1.000
_cell.length_b   1.000
_cell.length_c   1.000
_cell.angle_alpha   90.00
_cell.angle_beta   90.00
_cell.angle_gamma   90.00
#
_symmetry.space_group_name_H-M   'P 1'
#
loop_
_entity.id
_entity.type
_entity.pdbx_description
1 polymer ?
#
loop_
_entity_poly.entity_id
_entity_poly.type
_entity_poly.pdbx_seq_one_letter_code
_entity_poly.pdbx_strand_id
1 'polypeptide(L)' 'MKVPDIIRRAIEIGERNGRLTFDELNELCGTGMEPEDVEDILSALSDAGIWIEEG' A
#
# COMPACT_ATOMS: atom_id res chain seq x y z
N MET A 1 5.96 -1.42 10.68
CA MET A 1 6.14 0.00 10.30
C MET A 1 4.84 0.73 10.67
N LYS A 2 4.78 2.06 10.83
CA LYS A 2 3.48 2.72 11.06
C LYS A 2 2.76 2.92 9.73
N VAL A 3 1.42 2.99 9.76
CA VAL A 3 0.59 3.22 8.55
C VAL A 3 1.10 4.36 7.65
N PRO A 4 1.45 5.56 8.17
CA PRO A 4 1.92 6.64 7.30
C PRO A 4 3.23 6.33 6.56
N ASP A 5 4.13 5.57 7.19
CA ASP A 5 5.39 5.17 6.57
C ASP A 5 5.16 4.13 5.47
N ILE A 6 4.19 3.23 5.68
CA ILE A 6 3.79 2.19 4.72
C ILE A 6 3.16 2.84 3.49
N ILE A 7 2.23 3.77 3.68
CA ILE A 7 1.62 4.55 2.60
C ILE A 7 2.71 5.25 1.78
N ARG A 8 3.61 5.97 2.45
CA ARG A 8 4.71 6.68 1.78
C ARG A 8 5.56 5.73 0.94
N ARG A 9 5.86 4.55 1.47
CA ARG A 9 6.71 3.56 0.79
C ARG A 9 5.99 2.87 -0.36
N ALA A 10 4.72 2.51 -0.19
CA ALA A 10 3.89 1.95 -1.24
C ALA A 10 3.69 2.96 -2.39
N ILE A 11 3.55 4.25 -2.06
CA ILE A 11 3.53 5.32 -3.07
C ILE A 11 4.83 5.37 -3.88
N GLU A 12 5.99 5.38 -3.22
CA GLU A 12 7.30 5.40 -3.91
C GLU A 12 7.49 4.20 -4.86
N ILE A 13 6.96 3.02 -4.52
CA ILE A 13 7.04 1.83 -5.36
C ILE A 13 6.07 1.97 -6.54
N GLY A 14 4.82 2.35 -6.27
CA GLY A 14 3.78 2.48 -7.26
C GLY A 14 3.96 3.65 -8.22
N GLU A 15 4.65 4.73 -7.84
CA GLU A 15 4.92 5.91 -8.69
C GLU A 15 5.61 5.56 -10.01
N ARG A 16 6.39 4.48 -10.05
CA ARG A 16 7.13 4.08 -11.27
C ARG A 16 6.20 3.59 -12.38
N ASN A 17 5.10 2.93 -12.00
CA ASN A 17 4.23 2.19 -12.93
C ASN A 17 2.74 2.51 -12.77
N GLY A 18 2.37 3.35 -11.79
CA GLY A 18 0.98 3.60 -11.38
C GLY A 18 0.29 2.42 -10.71
N ARG A 19 1.05 1.39 -10.31
CA ARG A 19 0.51 0.13 -9.79
C ARG A 19 1.44 -0.55 -8.78
N LEU A 20 0.85 -1.36 -7.92
CA LEU A 20 1.51 -2.15 -6.89
C LEU A 20 0.79 -3.50 -6.74
N THR A 21 1.49 -4.59 -6.44
CA THR A 21 0.82 -5.88 -6.22
C THR A 21 0.41 -6.08 -4.76
N PHE A 22 -0.53 -6.99 -4.52
CA PHE A 22 -0.87 -7.42 -3.16
C PHE A 22 0.32 -7.98 -2.40
N ASP A 23 1.19 -8.75 -3.05
CA ASP A 23 2.40 -9.29 -2.44
C ASP A 23 3.37 -8.17 -2.00
N GLU A 24 3.61 -7.18 -2.86
CA GLU A 24 4.44 -6.01 -2.53
C GLU A 24 3.83 -5.21 -1.36
N LEU A 25 2.50 -5.06 -1.33
CA LEU A 25 1.81 -4.41 -0.22
C LEU A 25 1.95 -5.20 1.08
N ASN A 26 1.74 -6.51 1.02
CA ASN A 26 1.81 -7.40 2.18
C ASN A 26 3.22 -7.42 2.79
N GLU A 27 4.27 -7.38 1.97
CA GLU A 27 5.65 -7.26 2.44
C GLU A 27 5.89 -5.97 3.24
N LEU A 28 5.22 -4.86 2.88
CA LEU A 28 5.30 -3.59 3.60
C LEU A 28 4.46 -3.58 4.88
N CYS A 29 3.28 -4.17 4.82
CA CYS A 29 2.32 -4.20 5.92
C CYS A 29 2.84 -5.03 7.12
N GLY A 30 3.60 -6.10 6.84
CA GLY A 30 4.08 -7.01 7.88
C GLY A 30 2.94 -7.76 8.57
N THR A 31 3.23 -8.41 9.71
CA THR A 31 2.22 -9.16 10.47
C THR A 31 1.58 -8.28 11.55
N GLY A 32 0.26 -8.40 11.71
CA GLY A 32 -0.49 -7.77 12.82
C GLY A 32 -1.09 -6.39 12.50
N MET A 33 -1.40 -6.13 11.24
CA MET A 33 -2.14 -4.93 10.84
C MET A 33 -3.65 -5.16 11.04
N GLU A 34 -4.33 -4.17 11.63
CA GLU A 34 -5.78 -4.23 11.77
C GLU A 34 -6.46 -3.97 10.41
N PRO A 35 -7.68 -4.48 10.17
CA PRO A 35 -8.39 -4.23 8.92
C PRO A 35 -8.55 -2.74 8.59
N GLU A 36 -8.74 -1.91 9.61
CA GLU A 36 -8.88 -0.46 9.50
C GLU A 36 -7.60 0.20 8.95
N ASP A 37 -6.43 -0.25 9.43
CA ASP A 37 -5.13 0.22 8.93
C ASP A 37 -4.93 -0.16 7.45
N VAL A 38 -5.39 -1.35 7.05
CA VAL A 38 -5.32 -1.81 5.65
C VAL A 38 -6.23 -0.94 4.77
N GLU A 39 -7.44 -0.64 5.22
CA GLU A 39 -8.37 0.24 4.49
C GLU A 39 -7.79 1.65 4.30
N ASP A 40 -7.18 2.22 5.34
CA ASP A 40 -6.52 3.53 5.28
C ASP A 40 -5.39 3.54 4.24
N ILE A 41 -4.59 2.47 4.18
CA ILE A 41 -3.51 2.33 3.20
C ILE A 41 -4.07 2.24 1.78
N LEU A 42 -5.08 1.39 1.56
CA LEU A 42 -5.69 1.21 0.25
C LEU A 42 -6.35 2.51 -0.25
N SER A 43 -7.03 3.24 0.64
CA SER A 43 -7.63 4.53 0.31
C SER A 43 -6.56 5.55 -0.09
N ALA A 44 -5.47 5.65 0.68
CA ALA A 44 -4.40 6.59 0.37
C ALA A 44 -3.68 6.27 -0.95
N LEU A 45 -3.52 4.99 -1.30
CA LEU A 45 -2.96 4.57 -2.58
C LEU A 45 -3.88 4.92 -3.75
N SER A 46 -5.18 4.68 -3.59
CA SER A 46 -6.19 5.07 -4.58
C SER A 46 -6.19 6.58 -4.81
N ASP A 47 -6.13 7.40 -3.74
CA ASP A 47 -6.05 8.86 -3.82
C ASP A 47 -4.76 9.34 -4.53
N ALA A 48 -3.66 8.60 -4.37
CA ALA A 48 -2.40 8.82 -5.07
C ALA A 48 -2.40 8.32 -6.53
N GLY A 49 -3.50 7.72 -7.00
CA GLY A 49 -3.64 7.18 -8.35
C GLY A 49 -2.88 5.86 -8.57
N ILE A 50 -2.60 5.12 -7.50
CA ILE A 50 -1.90 3.84 -7.52
C ILE A 50 -2.91 2.71 -7.40
N TRP A 51 -2.91 1.82 -8.38
CA TRP A 51 -3.83 0.69 -8.45
C TRP A 51 -3.19 -0.58 -7.87
N ILE A 52 -3.95 -1.29 -7.04
CA ILE A 52 -3.56 -2.62 -6.57
C ILE A 52 -3.95 -3.65 -7.62
N GLU A 53 -3.00 -4.48 -8.05
CA GLU A 53 -3.23 -5.63 -8.90
C GLU A 53 -3.05 -6.94 -8.12
N GLU A 54 -3.75 -8.00 -8.53
CA GLU A 54 -3.41 -9.36 -8.10
C GLU A 54 -2.04 -9.72 -8.69
N GLY A 55 -1.11 -10.13 -7.83
CA GLY A 55 0.26 -10.51 -8.21
C GLY A 55 0.81 -11.51 -7.21
#